data_AF-A0A3D0NCG1-F1
#
_entry.id   AF-A0A3D0NCG1-F1
#
_cell.length_a   1.000
_cell.length_b   1.000
_cell.length_c   1.000
_cell.angle_alpha   90.00
_cell.angle_beta   90.00
_cell.angle_gamma   90.00
#
_symmetry.space_group_name_H-M   'P 1'
#
loop_
_entity.id
_entity.type
_entity.pdbx_description
1 polymer ?
#
loop_
_entity_poly.entity_id
_entity_poly.type
_entity_poly.pdbx_seq_one_letter_code
_entity_poly.pdbx_strand_id
1 'polypeptide(L)' 'FGTDKRGCSVYHARPIQCRTWPFWDSNLKNEKSWEATCKECPGSGTGKVYRLEEIEGQRKQMKI' A
#
# COMPACT_ATOMS: atom_id res chain seq x y z
N PHE A 1 13.54 28.80 -3.24
CA PHE A 1 13.55 27.72 -2.22
C PHE A 1 13.62 26.39 -2.96
N GLY A 2 14.74 25.68 -2.84
CA GLY A 2 14.96 24.44 -3.59
C GLY A 2 13.86 23.42 -3.32
N THR A 3 13.25 22.92 -4.38
CA THR A 3 12.21 21.88 -4.39
C THR A 3 12.79 20.50 -4.14
N ASP A 4 13.79 20.41 -3.28
CA ASP A 4 14.33 19.12 -2.86
C ASP A 4 13.48 18.63 -1.70
N LYS A 5 12.65 17.62 -1.97
CA LYS A 5 11.75 17.04 -0.98
C LYS A 5 12.63 16.46 0.13
N ARG A 6 12.83 17.21 1.22
CA ARG A 6 13.44 16.73 2.47
C ARG A 6 12.56 15.64 3.06
N GLY A 7 12.66 14.43 2.51
CA GLY A 7 11.96 13.26 2.98
C GLY A 7 12.47 12.86 4.37
N CYS A 8 11.60 12.26 5.18
CA CYS A 8 12.00 11.69 6.46
C CYS A 8 12.99 10.54 6.21
N SER A 9 14.21 10.64 6.74
CA SER A 9 15.25 9.60 6.61
C SER A 9 14.81 8.25 7.18
N VAL A 10 13.93 8.26 8.18
CA VAL A 10 13.37 7.07 8.83
C VAL A 10 12.24 6.42 7.99
N TYR A 11 11.77 7.05 6.91
CA TYR A 11 10.67 6.53 6.09
C TYR A 11 10.96 5.14 5.47
N HIS A 12 12.23 4.81 5.29
CA HIS A 12 12.68 3.49 4.83
C HIS A 12 12.56 2.40 5.91
N ALA A 13 12.54 2.78 7.18
CA ALA A 13 12.40 1.86 8.32
C ALA A 13 10.94 1.44 8.58
N ARG A 14 9.99 1.87 7.73
CA ARG A 14 8.59 1.45 7.84
C ARG A 14 8.50 -0.08 7.87
N PRO A 15 7.64 -0.64 8.73
CA PRO A 15 7.48 -2.08 8.82
C PRO A 15 6.91 -2.64 7.50
N ILE A 16 7.09 -3.94 7.27
CA ILE A 16 6.69 -4.56 6.00
C ILE A 16 5.17 -4.46 5.77
N GLN A 17 4.40 -4.46 6.86
CA GLN A 17 2.98 -4.20 6.90
C GLN A 17 2.65 -2.87 6.19
N CYS A 18 3.28 -1.77 6.60
CA CYS A 18 3.05 -0.45 6.00
C CYS A 18 3.60 -0.32 4.57
N ARG A 19 4.50 -1.21 4.14
CA ARG A 19 5.05 -1.22 2.77
C ARG A 19 4.20 -2.00 1.78
N THR A 20 3.47 -3.01 2.27
CA THR A 20 2.63 -3.91 1.47
C THR A 20 1.16 -3.52 1.48
N TRP A 21 0.76 -2.63 2.40
CA TRP A 21 -0.54 -1.98 2.35
C TRP A 21 -0.72 -1.24 1.01
N PRO A 22 -1.89 -1.31 0.33
CA PRO A 22 -3.15 -1.90 0.78
C PRO A 22 -3.39 -3.35 0.33
N PHE A 23 -2.43 -4.02 -0.31
CA PHE A 23 -2.62 -5.30 -1.01
C PHE A 23 -2.60 -6.53 -0.12
N TRP A 24 -3.14 -6.41 1.08
CA TRP A 24 -3.25 -7.53 2.01
C TRP A 24 -4.41 -8.44 1.62
N ASP A 25 -4.31 -9.73 1.93
CA ASP A 25 -5.34 -10.73 1.63
C ASP A 25 -6.72 -10.35 2.21
N SER A 26 -6.74 -9.74 3.41
CA SER A 26 -7.97 -9.25 4.05
C SER A 26 -8.67 -8.18 3.23
N ASN A 27 -7.89 -7.30 2.60
CA ASN A 27 -8.38 -6.13 1.87
C ASN A 27 -8.82 -6.52 0.46
N LEU A 28 -8.12 -7.47 -0.16
CA LEU A 28 -8.41 -7.97 -1.50
C LEU A 28 -9.43 -9.13 -1.53
N LYS A 29 -9.96 -9.54 -0.38
CA LYS A 29 -10.88 -10.69 -0.25
C LYS A 29 -12.16 -10.54 -1.09
N ASN A 30 -12.72 -9.35 -1.16
CA ASN A 30 -13.93 -9.02 -1.92
C ASN A 30 -14.02 -7.49 -2.12
N GLU A 31 -14.90 -7.06 -3.02
CA GLU A 31 -15.11 -5.64 -3.36
C GLU A 31 -15.45 -4.78 -2.12
N LYS A 32 -16.34 -5.27 -1.25
CA LYS A 32 -16.73 -4.55 -0.03
C LYS A 32 -15.54 -4.33 0.92
N SER A 33 -14.66 -5.33 1.08
CA SER A 33 -13.42 -5.19 1.85
C SER A 33 -12.51 -4.12 1.24
N TRP A 34 -12.35 -4.13 -0.09
CA TRP A 34 -11.53 -3.15 -0.79
C TRP A 34 -12.08 -1.72 -0.65
N GLU A 35 -13.39 -1.54 -0.79
CA GLU A 35 -14.04 -0.24 -0.57
C GLU A 35 -13.85 0.26 0.87
N ALA A 36 -13.95 -0.63 1.87
CA ALA A 36 -13.69 -0.28 3.25
C ALA A 36 -12.23 0.15 3.47
N THR A 37 -11.26 -0.56 2.89
CA THR A 37 -9.84 -0.19 2.90
C THR A 37 -9.61 1.19 2.26
N CYS A 38 -10.27 1.50 1.15
CA CYS A 38 -10.18 2.82 0.51
C CYS A 38 -10.78 3.95 1.37
N LYS A 39 -11.79 3.64 2.20
CA LYS A 39 -12.37 4.60 3.16
C LYS A 39 -11.45 4.85 4.35
N GLU A 40 -10.75 3.82 4.83
CA GLU A 40 -9.85 3.91 5.97
C GLU A 40 -8.53 4.61 5.59
N CYS A 41 -7.96 4.26 4.44
CA CYS A 41 -6.70 4.81 3.96
C CYS A 41 -6.94 5.61 2.67
N PRO A 42 -6.90 6.96 2.70
CA PRO A 42 -7.18 7.79 1.52
C PRO A 42 -6.16 7.63 0.39
N GLY A 43 -4.98 7.08 0.69
CA GLY A 43 -3.98 6.71 -0.32
C GLY A 43 -4.28 5.38 -1.02
N SER A 44 -5.30 4.64 -0.58
CA SER A 44 -5.74 3.38 -1.21
C SER A 44 -6.84 3.69 -2.23
N GLY A 45 -6.72 3.13 -3.43
CA GLY A 45 -7.60 3.47 -4.57
C GLY A 45 -7.23 4.77 -5.29
N THR A 46 -6.21 5.49 -4.83
CA THR A 46 -5.67 6.69 -5.48
C THR A 46 -4.18 6.54 -5.77
N GLY A 47 -3.70 7.13 -6.87
CA GLY A 47 -2.28 7.15 -7.21
C GLY A 47 -1.85 6.14 -8.29
N LYS A 48 -0.70 5.47 -8.07
CA LYS A 48 -0.08 4.60 -9.08
C LYS A 48 -0.98 3.41 -9.40
N VAL A 49 -1.22 3.18 -10.68
CA VAL A 49 -1.87 1.95 -11.17
C VAL A 49 -0.85 0.82 -11.16
N TYR A 50 -1.19 -0.28 -10.48
CA TYR A 50 -0.37 -1.49 -10.41
C TYR A 50 -0.98 -2.57 -11.29
N ARG A 51 -0.13 -3.34 -11.96
CA ARG A 51 -0.54 -4.57 -12.63
C ARG A 51 -0.74 -5.69 -11.63
N LEU A 52 -1.49 -6.72 -12.03
CA LEU A 52 -1.80 -7.86 -11.17
C LEU A 52 -0.54 -8.53 -10.62
N GLU A 53 0.53 -8.64 -11.42
CA GLU A 53 1.79 -9.27 -11.01
C GLU A 53 2.52 -8.46 -9.93
N GLU A 54 2.43 -7.13 -9.99
CA GLU A 54 3.00 -6.24 -8.97
C GLU A 54 2.23 -6.36 -7.65
N ILE A 55 0.90 -6.45 -7.73
CA ILE A 55 0.02 -6.64 -6.58
C ILE A 55 0.33 -7.98 -5.90
N GLU A 56 0.37 -9.08 -6.66
CA GLU A 56 0.71 -10.40 -6.15
C GLU A 56 2.13 -10.44 -5.55
N GLY A 57 3.08 -9.71 -6.16
CA GLY A 57 4.44 -9.58 -5.64
C GLY A 57 4.47 -8.96 -4.24
N GLN A 58 3.69 -7.89 -4.02
CA GLN A 58 3.59 -7.23 -2.71
C GLN A 58 2.79 -8.05 -1.71
N ARG A 59 1.68 -8.67 -2.14
CA ARG A 59 0.84 -9.56 -1.32
C ARG A 59 1.66 -10.69 -0.70
N LYS A 60 2.53 -11.33 -1.50
CA LYS A 60 3.41 -12.42 -1.05
C LYS A 60 4.44 -12.00 0.01
N GLN A 61 4.77 -10.72 0.12
CA GLN A 61 5.70 -10.22 1.15
C GLN A 61 5.07 -10.21 2.54
N MET A 62 3.74 -10.19 2.62
CA MET A 62 3.01 -10.26 3.88
C MET A 62 2.20 -11.56 3.97
N LYS A 63 2.91 -12.67 4.18
CA LYS A 63 2.32 -13.94 4.64
C LYS A 63 2.44 -13.99 6.16
N ILE A 64 1.40 -13.55 6.86
CA ILE A 64 1.17 -13.93 8.26
C ILE A 64 0.16 -15.07 8.25
#